data_AF-A0A4R9LNA9-F1
#
_entry.id   AF-A0A4R9LNA9-F1
#
_cell.length_a   1.000
_cell.length_b   1.000
_cell.length_c   1.000
_cell.angle_alpha   90.00
_cell.angle_beta   90.00
_cell.angle_gamma   90.00
#
_symmetry.space_group_name_H-M   'P 1'
#
loop_
_entity.id
_entity.type
_entity.pdbx_description
1 polymer ?
#
loop_
_entity_poly.entity_id
_entity_poly.type
_entity_poly.pdbx_seq_one_letter_code
_entity_poly.pdbx_strand_id
1 'polypeptide(L)'
;MNYLDGVEIIRKYTAGSSVEPVLDFIQLVPHDEEGFANALDEIGSTNKYPDTLVGLLSFISFILAHKAKVNDLYENALDRYEVLSQMTTKRKPNDEEAKIKRTLTDFILKIEKVFEIQDLTDESLVKELNRFVSEANLYGITENEIKTMKISSKTVALVEAHLDKHRENYYQYKKFKAIMIRLIRIADYIIAEAKRMV
;
A
#
# COMPACT_ATOMS: atom_id res chain seq x y z
N MET A 1 -15.04 -10.47 11.71
CA MET A 1 -14.51 -9.12 11.96
C MET A 1 -15.60 -8.31 12.63
N ASN A 2 -15.26 -7.55 13.69
CA ASN A 2 -16.21 -6.66 14.36
C ASN A 2 -15.93 -5.21 13.94
N TYR A 3 -16.86 -4.59 13.22
CA TYR A 3 -16.70 -3.20 12.76
C TYR A 3 -16.87 -2.17 13.88
N LEU A 4 -17.53 -2.51 14.99
CA LEU A 4 -17.61 -1.63 16.17
C LEU A 4 -16.23 -1.44 16.80
N ASP A 5 -15.45 -2.51 16.93
CA ASP A 5 -14.09 -2.45 17.46
C ASP A 5 -13.18 -1.61 16.54
N GLY A 6 -13.34 -1.75 15.23
CA GLY A 6 -12.64 -0.94 14.25
C GLY A 6 -12.93 0.55 14.35
N VAL A 7 -14.22 0.89 14.49
CA VAL A 7 -14.67 2.27 14.72
C VAL A 7 -14.09 2.83 16.02
N GLU A 8 -14.02 2.02 17.08
CA GLU A 8 -13.38 2.42 18.34
C GLU A 8 -11.86 2.65 18.19
N ILE A 9 -11.17 1.81 17.41
CA ILE A 9 -9.74 1.99 17.09
C ILE A 9 -9.54 3.30 16.32
N ILE A 10 -10.34 3.55 15.29
CA ILE A 10 -10.32 4.78 14.49
C ILE A 10 -10.59 5.99 15.39
N ARG A 11 -11.58 5.92 16.29
CA ARG A 11 -11.95 7.02 17.20
C ARG A 11 -10.85 7.37 18.20
N LYS A 12 -10.08 6.37 18.64
CA LYS A 12 -8.98 6.56 19.61
C LYS A 12 -7.71 7.12 19.00
N TYR A 13 -7.61 7.16 17.66
CA TYR A 13 -6.49 7.81 16.99
C TYR A 13 -6.36 9.27 17.43
N THR A 14 -5.14 9.70 17.74
CA THR A 14 -4.84 11.07 18.13
C THR A 14 -3.77 11.62 17.19
N ALA A 15 -3.89 12.88 16.76
CA ALA A 15 -2.87 13.47 15.90
C ALA A 15 -1.48 13.40 16.54
N GLY A 16 -0.50 12.87 15.81
CA GLY A 16 0.86 12.62 16.31
C GLY A 16 1.08 11.25 16.97
N SER A 17 0.03 10.43 17.13
CA SER A 17 0.19 9.00 17.45
C SER A 17 0.39 8.15 16.19
N SER A 18 0.89 6.93 16.36
CA SER A 18 1.01 5.96 15.27
C SER A 18 -0.34 5.70 14.59
N VAL A 19 -0.32 5.60 13.26
CA VAL A 19 -1.48 5.23 12.44
C VAL A 19 -1.63 3.70 12.31
N GLU A 20 -0.59 2.95 12.64
CA GLU A 20 -0.51 1.49 12.45
C GLU A 20 -1.70 0.72 13.04
N PRO A 21 -2.19 0.99 14.28
CA PRO A 21 -3.34 0.25 14.80
C PRO A 21 -4.60 0.38 13.94
N VAL A 22 -4.77 1.54 13.29
CA VAL A 22 -5.89 1.78 12.37
C VAL A 22 -5.66 1.02 11.07
N LEU A 23 -4.45 1.10 10.51
CA LEU A 23 -4.11 0.40 9.27
C LEU A 23 -4.16 -1.12 9.43
N ASP A 24 -3.67 -1.67 10.54
CA ASP A 24 -3.75 -3.09 10.91
C ASP A 24 -5.21 -3.57 10.92
N PHE A 25 -6.11 -2.78 11.51
CA PHE A 25 -7.53 -3.09 11.46
C PHE A 25 -8.07 -3.05 10.03
N ILE A 26 -7.73 -2.01 9.26
CA ILE A 26 -8.21 -1.84 7.88
C ILE A 26 -7.76 -2.99 6.98
N GLN A 27 -6.53 -3.47 7.10
CA GLN A 27 -6.00 -4.60 6.34
C GLN A 27 -6.81 -5.89 6.50
N LEU A 28 -7.52 -6.04 7.62
CA LEU A 28 -8.36 -7.20 7.89
C LEU A 28 -9.76 -7.07 7.26
N VAL A 29 -10.12 -5.88 6.73
CA VAL A 29 -11.43 -5.62 6.14
C VAL A 29 -11.52 -6.35 4.81
N PRO A 30 -12.55 -7.21 4.61
CA PRO A 30 -12.73 -7.91 3.35
C PRO A 30 -12.90 -6.94 2.18
N HIS A 31 -12.30 -7.27 1.04
CA HIS A 31 -12.41 -6.48 -0.19
C HIS A 31 -12.56 -7.37 -1.42
N ASP A 32 -13.22 -6.82 -2.43
CA ASP A 32 -13.36 -7.45 -3.74
C ASP A 32 -12.17 -7.01 -4.62
N GLU A 33 -11.13 -7.85 -4.65
CA GLU A 33 -9.90 -7.56 -5.40
C GLU A 33 -10.19 -7.33 -6.90
N GLU A 34 -11.01 -8.17 -7.51
CA GLU A 34 -11.33 -8.08 -8.94
C GLU A 34 -12.25 -6.90 -9.22
N GLY A 35 -13.29 -6.73 -8.40
CA GLY A 35 -14.22 -5.60 -8.50
C GLY A 35 -13.51 -4.25 -8.40
N PHE A 36 -12.63 -4.06 -7.41
CA PHE A 36 -11.88 -2.81 -7.27
C PHE A 36 -10.83 -2.61 -8.36
N ALA A 37 -10.12 -3.67 -8.77
CA ALA A 37 -9.16 -3.55 -9.86
C ALA A 37 -9.82 -3.12 -11.17
N ASN A 38 -10.97 -3.71 -11.50
CA ASN A 38 -11.76 -3.35 -12.69
C ASN A 38 -12.32 -1.94 -12.57
N ALA A 39 -12.94 -1.61 -11.44
CA ALA A 39 -13.50 -0.28 -11.20
C ALA A 39 -12.45 0.82 -11.35
N LEU A 40 -11.22 0.61 -10.84
CA LEU A 40 -10.13 1.57 -10.98
C LEU A 40 -9.68 1.75 -12.44
N ASP A 41 -9.62 0.65 -13.21
CA ASP A 41 -9.25 0.64 -14.62
C ASP A 41 -10.35 1.27 -15.52
N GLU A 42 -11.60 1.30 -15.06
CA GLU A 42 -12.76 1.90 -15.74
C GLU A 42 -13.02 3.38 -15.43
N ILE A 43 -12.25 4.03 -14.54
CA ILE A 43 -12.55 5.40 -14.07
C ILE A 43 -12.47 6.43 -15.20
N GLY A 44 -13.65 6.70 -15.77
CA GLY A 44 -13.99 7.77 -16.70
C GLY A 44 -15.36 8.41 -16.45
N SER A 45 -16.23 7.87 -15.58
CA SER A 45 -17.55 8.48 -15.34
C SER A 45 -18.19 8.08 -13.99
N THR A 46 -18.53 9.09 -13.17
CA THR A 46 -19.55 9.11 -12.10
C THR A 46 -19.45 8.08 -10.96
N ASN A 47 -19.07 8.56 -9.76
CA ASN A 47 -18.78 7.87 -8.49
C ASN A 47 -17.51 7.01 -8.48
N LYS A 48 -16.36 7.66 -8.28
CA LYS A 48 -15.04 7.04 -8.26
C LYS A 48 -14.77 6.14 -7.05
N TYR A 49 -15.37 6.46 -5.90
CA TYR A 49 -15.02 5.84 -4.61
C TYR A 49 -16.27 5.39 -3.85
N PRO A 50 -16.16 4.37 -2.98
CA PRO A 50 -17.25 3.94 -2.12
C PRO A 50 -17.75 5.08 -1.22
N ASP A 51 -19.07 5.15 -1.04
CA ASP A 51 -19.75 6.19 -0.26
C ASP A 51 -20.23 5.70 1.12
N THR A 52 -19.91 4.47 1.48
CA THR A 52 -20.14 3.89 2.81
C THR A 52 -18.84 3.77 3.57
N LEU A 53 -18.89 3.84 4.91
CA LEU A 53 -17.70 3.68 5.76
C LEU A 53 -17.01 2.35 5.46
N VAL A 54 -17.74 1.23 5.53
CA VAL A 54 -17.17 -0.09 5.26
C VAL A 54 -16.66 -0.22 3.83
N GLY A 55 -17.36 0.34 2.85
CA GLY A 55 -16.88 0.38 1.47
C GLY A 55 -15.55 1.12 1.34
N LEU A 56 -15.39 2.25 2.03
CA LEU A 56 -14.15 3.02 2.04
C LEU A 56 -13.01 2.23 2.70
N LEU A 57 -13.26 1.61 3.86
CA LEU A 57 -12.26 0.77 4.52
C LEU A 57 -11.86 -0.43 3.65
N SER A 58 -12.83 -1.04 2.97
CA SER A 58 -12.61 -2.13 2.02
C SER A 58 -11.73 -1.69 0.83
N PHE A 59 -11.95 -0.49 0.29
CA PHE A 59 -11.09 0.09 -0.74
C PHE A 59 -9.66 0.32 -0.24
N ILE A 60 -9.49 0.86 0.97
CA ILE A 60 -8.14 1.08 1.54
C ILE A 60 -7.45 -0.26 1.79
N SER A 61 -8.16 -1.26 2.32
CA SER A 61 -7.66 -2.63 2.51
C SER A 61 -7.10 -3.22 1.22
N PHE A 62 -7.83 -3.06 0.11
CA PHE A 62 -7.37 -3.45 -1.22
C PHE A 62 -6.02 -2.79 -1.59
N ILE A 63 -5.87 -1.48 -1.38
CA ILE A 63 -4.62 -0.76 -1.67
C ILE A 63 -3.47 -1.27 -0.78
N LEU A 64 -3.73 -1.46 0.51
CA LEU A 64 -2.74 -1.97 1.47
C LEU A 64 -2.29 -3.39 1.13
N ALA A 65 -3.19 -4.25 0.64
CA ALA A 65 -2.83 -5.59 0.16
C ALA A 65 -1.87 -5.53 -1.03
N HIS A 66 -2.00 -4.53 -1.90
CA HIS A 66 -1.06 -4.29 -3.00
C HIS A 66 0.29 -3.71 -2.52
N LYS A 67 0.27 -2.80 -1.54
CA LYS A 67 1.48 -2.29 -0.86
C LYS A 67 2.27 -3.45 -0.27
N ALA A 68 1.63 -4.34 0.48
CA ALA A 68 2.27 -5.52 1.09
C ALA A 68 2.95 -6.42 0.06
N LYS A 69 2.27 -6.75 -1.05
CA LYS A 69 2.85 -7.55 -2.15
C LYS A 69 4.11 -6.91 -2.76
N VAL A 70 4.13 -5.57 -2.85
CA VAL A 70 5.31 -4.84 -3.35
C VAL A 70 6.39 -4.77 -2.28
N ASN A 71 6.04 -4.64 -1.01
CA ASN A 71 6.98 -4.66 0.10
C ASN A 71 7.74 -6.00 0.15
N ASP A 72 7.06 -7.13 -0.01
CA ASP A 72 7.73 -8.44 -0.07
C ASP A 72 8.75 -8.52 -1.21
N LEU A 73 8.43 -7.94 -2.38
CA LEU A 73 9.35 -7.88 -3.51
C LEU A 73 10.51 -6.91 -3.28
N TYR A 74 10.24 -5.82 -2.57
CA TYR A 74 11.23 -4.85 -2.16
C TYR A 74 12.27 -5.48 -1.22
N GLU A 75 11.83 -6.17 -0.17
CA GLU A 75 12.71 -6.88 0.76
C GLU A 75 13.54 -7.96 0.05
N ASN A 76 12.89 -8.76 -0.81
CA ASN A 76 13.61 -9.75 -1.61
C ASN A 76 14.68 -9.13 -2.52
N ALA A 77 14.43 -7.93 -3.07
CA ALA A 77 15.39 -7.23 -3.89
C ALA A 77 16.54 -6.63 -3.08
N LEU A 78 16.28 -6.17 -1.85
CA LEU A 78 17.32 -5.75 -0.91
C LEU A 78 18.29 -6.90 -0.61
N ASP A 79 17.78 -8.10 -0.34
CA ASP A 79 18.61 -9.30 -0.11
C ASP A 79 19.57 -9.55 -1.28
N ARG A 80 19.06 -9.49 -2.52
CA ARG A 80 19.89 -9.70 -3.72
C ARG A 80 20.88 -8.56 -3.92
N TYR A 81 20.46 -7.33 -3.67
CA TYR A 81 21.35 -6.18 -3.72
C TYR A 81 22.50 -6.31 -2.71
N GLU A 82 22.24 -6.81 -1.51
CA GLU A 82 23.26 -7.05 -0.49
C GLU A 82 24.26 -8.14 -0.96
N VAL A 83 23.76 -9.28 -1.45
CA VAL A 83 24.60 -10.36 -1.97
C VAL A 83 25.49 -9.87 -3.12
N LEU A 84 24.92 -9.16 -4.10
CA LEU A 84 25.68 -8.54 -5.19
C LEU A 84 26.71 -7.54 -4.65
N SER A 85 26.37 -6.76 -3.63
CA SER A 85 27.31 -5.83 -2.99
C SER A 85 28.49 -6.56 -2.36
N GLN A 86 28.25 -7.65 -1.63
CA GLN A 86 29.33 -8.45 -1.03
C GLN A 86 30.23 -9.09 -2.08
N MET A 87 29.66 -9.60 -3.18
CA MET A 87 30.42 -10.20 -4.28
C MET A 87 31.31 -9.17 -5.00
N THR A 88 30.75 -8.00 -5.29
CA THR A 88 31.42 -6.92 -6.05
C THR A 88 32.41 -6.10 -5.23
N THR A 89 32.40 -6.25 -3.90
CA THR A 89 33.46 -5.72 -3.02
C THR A 89 34.70 -6.62 -3.02
N LYS A 90 34.52 -7.94 -3.13
CA LYS A 90 35.63 -8.91 -3.09
C LYS A 90 36.42 -9.00 -4.41
N ARG A 91 35.79 -8.64 -5.53
CA ARG A 91 36.43 -8.61 -6.85
C ARG A 91 35.82 -7.53 -7.73
N LYS A 92 36.53 -7.16 -8.80
CA LYS A 92 35.97 -6.27 -9.83
C LYS A 92 34.68 -6.89 -10.41
N PRO A 93 33.54 -6.17 -10.42
CA PRO A 93 32.32 -6.64 -11.05
C PRO A 93 32.49 -6.77 -12.57
N ASN A 94 31.80 -7.72 -13.18
CA ASN A 94 31.57 -7.68 -14.61
C ASN A 94 30.45 -6.68 -14.95
N ASP A 95 30.24 -6.42 -16.25
CA ASP A 95 29.28 -5.41 -16.70
C ASP A 95 27.84 -5.74 -16.31
N GLU A 96 27.47 -7.02 -16.31
CA GLU A 96 26.12 -7.47 -15.96
C GLU A 96 25.83 -7.29 -14.47
N GLU A 97 26.77 -7.66 -13.61
CA GLU A 97 26.71 -7.47 -12.15
C GLU A 97 26.60 -5.98 -11.78
N ALA A 98 27.42 -5.14 -12.41
CA ALA A 98 27.37 -3.69 -12.19
C ALA A 98 26.03 -3.11 -12.64
N LYS A 99 25.51 -3.56 -13.79
CA LYS A 99 24.23 -3.10 -14.35
C LYS A 99 23.04 -3.53 -13.51
N ILE A 100 22.96 -4.80 -13.11
CA ILE A 100 21.83 -5.28 -12.29
C ILE A 100 21.85 -4.64 -10.91
N LYS A 101 23.02 -4.48 -10.28
CA LYS A 101 23.17 -3.81 -8.99
C LYS A 101 22.63 -2.37 -9.04
N ARG A 102 23.06 -1.59 -10.04
CA ARG A 102 22.57 -0.22 -10.25
C ARG A 102 21.06 -0.18 -10.49
N THR A 103 20.56 -1.08 -11.33
CA THR A 103 19.13 -1.13 -11.66
C THR A 103 18.29 -1.48 -10.43
N LEU A 104 18.73 -2.42 -9.60
CA LEU A 104 18.07 -2.74 -8.33
C LEU A 104 18.04 -1.53 -7.40
N THR A 105 19.17 -0.85 -7.20
CA THR A 105 19.24 0.37 -6.39
C THR A 105 18.24 1.43 -6.87
N ASP A 106 18.19 1.70 -8.17
CA ASP A 106 17.28 2.70 -8.73
C ASP A 106 15.81 2.38 -8.47
N PHE A 107 15.44 1.09 -8.50
CA PHE A 107 14.05 0.67 -8.26
C PHE A 107 13.71 0.58 -6.77
N ILE A 108 14.65 0.17 -5.92
CA ILE A 108 14.54 0.23 -4.45
C ILE A 108 14.20 1.67 -4.03
N LEU A 109 15.01 2.65 -4.43
CA LEU A 109 14.79 4.07 -4.10
C LEU A 109 13.46 4.63 -4.64
N LYS A 110 13.02 4.16 -5.82
CA LYS A 110 11.71 4.56 -6.38
C LYS A 110 10.54 3.99 -5.59
N ILE A 111 10.68 2.77 -5.07
CA ILE A 111 9.65 2.13 -4.24
C ILE A 111 9.59 2.82 -2.87
N GLU A 112 10.73 3.09 -2.24
CA GLU A 112 10.81 3.83 -0.97
C GLU A 112 10.07 5.16 -1.07
N LYS A 113 10.34 5.94 -2.13
CA LYS A 113 9.62 7.20 -2.37
C LYS A 113 8.11 7.04 -2.47
N VAL A 114 7.62 5.94 -3.05
CA VAL A 114 6.18 5.68 -3.12
C VAL A 114 5.63 5.24 -1.75
N PHE A 115 6.39 4.51 -0.95
CA PHE A 115 6.02 4.20 0.44
C PHE A 115 5.95 5.46 1.29
N GLU A 116 6.93 6.36 1.21
CA GLU A 116 6.90 7.65 1.93
C GLU A 116 5.65 8.48 1.58
N ILE A 117 5.31 8.56 0.29
CA ILE A 117 4.11 9.26 -0.17
C ILE A 117 2.85 8.56 0.37
N GLN A 118 2.81 7.24 0.36
CA GLN A 118 1.71 6.45 0.89
C GLN A 118 1.55 6.67 2.39
N ASP A 119 2.62 6.67 3.18
CA ASP A 119 2.57 6.83 4.64
C ASP A 119 2.01 8.21 5.03
N LEU A 120 2.43 9.27 4.31
CA LEU A 120 1.85 10.62 4.48
C LEU A 120 0.36 10.65 4.11
N THR A 121 -0.02 9.91 3.06
CA THR A 121 -1.42 9.83 2.62
C THR A 121 -2.26 9.06 3.63
N ASP A 122 -1.76 7.94 4.15
CA ASP A 122 -2.38 7.12 5.19
C ASP A 122 -2.61 7.95 6.46
N GLU A 123 -1.62 8.76 6.87
CA GLU A 123 -1.76 9.65 8.03
C GLU A 123 -2.88 10.69 7.85
N SER A 124 -2.92 11.36 6.70
CA SER A 124 -4.00 12.32 6.41
C SER A 124 -5.37 11.65 6.33
N LEU A 125 -5.47 10.48 5.70
CA LEU A 125 -6.72 9.76 5.56
C LEU A 125 -7.24 9.27 6.93
N VAL A 126 -6.36 8.73 7.78
CA VAL A 126 -6.72 8.30 9.13
C VAL A 126 -7.21 9.47 9.99
N LYS A 127 -6.62 10.67 9.85
CA LYS A 127 -7.12 11.89 10.51
C LYS A 127 -8.55 12.21 10.10
N GLU A 128 -8.88 12.15 8.81
CA GLU A 128 -10.23 12.43 8.33
C GLU A 128 -11.24 11.33 8.71
N LEU A 129 -10.81 10.05 8.75
CA LEU A 129 -11.62 8.95 9.26
C LEU A 129 -11.92 9.12 10.76
N ASN A 130 -10.91 9.46 11.56
CA ASN A 130 -11.06 9.75 12.98
C ASN A 130 -12.06 10.88 13.22
N ARG A 131 -11.91 11.98 12.46
CA ARG A 131 -12.82 13.12 12.51
C ARG A 131 -14.26 12.71 12.19
N PHE A 132 -14.46 11.97 11.09
CA PHE A 132 -15.78 11.49 10.70
C PHE A 132 -16.43 10.63 11.78
N VAL A 133 -15.71 9.64 12.30
CA VAL A 133 -16.19 8.74 13.35
C VAL A 133 -16.49 9.48 14.65
N SER A 134 -15.70 10.51 14.97
CA SER A 134 -15.90 11.32 16.19
C SER A 134 -17.09 12.29 16.07
N GLU A 135 -17.34 12.81 14.87
CA GLU A 135 -18.49 13.67 14.56
C GLU A 135 -19.79 12.85 14.36
N ALA A 136 -19.68 11.57 13.98
CA ALA A 136 -20.81 10.67 13.89
C ALA A 136 -21.36 10.35 15.29
N ASN A 137 -22.67 10.52 15.51
CA ASN A 137 -23.31 10.09 16.74
C ASN A 137 -23.47 8.57 16.75
N LEU A 138 -22.45 7.87 17.21
CA LEU A 138 -22.36 6.40 17.16
C LEU A 138 -22.86 5.71 18.43
N TYR A 139 -23.45 6.45 19.37
CA TYR A 139 -23.94 5.86 20.62
C TYR A 139 -25.11 4.92 20.36
N GLY A 140 -24.97 3.65 20.76
CA GLY A 140 -26.00 2.63 20.59
C GLY A 140 -26.13 2.08 19.17
N ILE A 141 -25.20 2.38 18.27
CA ILE A 141 -25.22 1.86 16.90
C ILE A 141 -24.90 0.35 16.87
N THR A 142 -25.59 -0.37 16.01
CA THR A 142 -25.37 -1.80 15.75
C THR A 142 -24.33 -2.01 14.66
N GLU A 143 -23.76 -3.21 14.60
CA GLU A 143 -22.80 -3.58 13.55
C GLU A 143 -23.42 -3.50 12.14
N ASN A 144 -24.71 -3.82 12.00
CA ASN A 144 -25.41 -3.73 10.72
C ASN A 144 -25.58 -2.27 10.26
N GLU A 145 -25.87 -1.36 11.17
CA GLU A 145 -25.96 0.07 10.85
C GLU A 145 -24.61 0.64 10.42
N ILE A 146 -23.50 0.18 11.01
CA ILE A 146 -22.14 0.55 10.54
C ILE A 146 -21.89 0.08 9.11
N LYS A 147 -22.29 -1.15 8.76
CA LYS A 147 -22.11 -1.69 7.39
C LYS A 147 -22.81 -0.85 6.33
N THR A 148 -23.95 -0.27 6.68
CA THR A 148 -24.74 0.59 5.77
C THR A 148 -24.48 2.08 5.95
N MET A 149 -23.58 2.46 6.86
CA MET A 149 -23.34 3.85 7.20
C MET A 149 -22.77 4.61 6.01
N LYS A 150 -23.55 5.59 5.53
CA LYS A 150 -23.11 6.52 4.51
C LYS A 150 -22.15 7.53 5.10
N ILE A 151 -21.11 7.85 4.34
CA ILE A 151 -20.19 8.94 4.63
C ILE A 151 -20.85 10.25 4.20
N SER A 152 -20.73 11.30 5.01
CA SER A 152 -21.29 12.61 4.65
C SER A 152 -20.62 13.14 3.38
N SER A 153 -21.34 13.87 2.53
CA SER A 153 -20.76 14.47 1.31
C SER A 153 -19.56 15.38 1.60
N LYS A 154 -19.59 16.08 2.75
CA LYS A 154 -18.47 16.87 3.26
C LYS A 154 -17.25 16.00 3.52
N THR A 155 -17.42 14.87 4.22
CA THR A 155 -16.32 13.93 4.49
C THR A 155 -15.81 13.30 3.19
N VAL A 156 -16.70 12.92 2.27
CA VAL A 156 -16.31 12.42 0.93
C VAL A 156 -15.38 13.41 0.23
N ALA A 157 -15.74 14.69 0.18
CA ALA A 157 -14.91 15.72 -0.43
C ALA A 157 -13.54 15.90 0.25
N LEU A 158 -13.46 15.66 1.57
CA LEU A 158 -12.20 15.74 2.32
C LEU A 158 -11.29 14.54 2.05
N VAL A 159 -11.86 13.34 1.89
CA VAL A 159 -11.06 12.12 1.67
C VAL A 159 -10.72 11.89 0.19
N GLU A 160 -11.49 12.44 -0.75
CA GLU A 160 -11.36 12.16 -2.19
C GLU A 160 -9.94 12.38 -2.72
N ALA A 161 -9.28 13.47 -2.34
CA ALA A 161 -7.91 13.75 -2.77
C ALA A 161 -6.90 12.70 -2.26
N HIS A 162 -7.12 12.16 -1.05
CA HIS A 162 -6.30 11.07 -0.50
C HIS A 162 -6.58 9.75 -1.22
N LEU A 163 -7.84 9.49 -1.60
CA LEU A 163 -8.21 8.31 -2.37
C LEU A 163 -7.66 8.35 -3.80
N ASP A 164 -7.65 9.52 -4.44
CA ASP A 164 -6.95 9.74 -5.72
C ASP A 164 -5.46 9.42 -5.59
N LYS A 165 -4.83 9.80 -4.48
CA LYS A 165 -3.42 9.47 -4.22
C LYS A 165 -3.19 7.97 -4.00
N HIS A 166 -4.05 7.30 -3.25
CA HIS A 166 -4.01 5.84 -3.10
C HIS A 166 -4.20 5.12 -4.44
N ARG A 167 -5.10 5.61 -5.28
CA ARG A 167 -5.28 5.10 -6.64
C ARG A 167 -4.00 5.25 -7.47
N GLU A 168 -3.35 6.42 -7.43
CA GLU A 168 -2.06 6.62 -8.10
C GLU A 168 -1.01 5.62 -7.61
N ASN A 169 -0.92 5.42 -6.28
CA ASN A 169 0.00 4.48 -5.66
C ASN A 169 -0.28 3.04 -6.09
N TYR A 170 -1.55 2.63 -6.20
CA TYR A 170 -1.92 1.32 -6.74
C TYR A 170 -1.36 1.07 -8.14
N TYR A 171 -1.44 2.06 -9.03
CA TYR A 171 -0.86 1.91 -10.38
C TYR A 171 0.66 1.82 -10.36
N GLN A 172 1.32 2.55 -9.45
CA GLN A 172 2.76 2.38 -9.21
C GLN A 172 3.06 0.97 -8.70
N TYR A 173 2.28 0.43 -7.76
CA TYR A 173 2.44 -0.92 -7.24
C TYR A 173 2.28 -1.97 -8.34
N LYS A 174 1.24 -1.87 -9.18
CA LYS A 174 1.00 -2.75 -10.34
C LYS A 174 2.21 -2.76 -11.28
N LYS A 175 2.77 -1.58 -11.56
CA LYS A 175 3.97 -1.41 -12.40
C LYS A 175 5.23 -2.00 -11.75
N PHE A 176 5.50 -1.66 -10.49
CA PHE A 176 6.69 -2.11 -9.79
C PHE A 176 6.69 -3.61 -9.57
N LYS A 177 5.55 -4.21 -9.22
CA LYS A 177 5.42 -5.67 -9.06
C LYS A 177 5.99 -6.43 -10.25
N ALA A 178 5.57 -6.07 -11.47
CA ALA A 178 6.02 -6.73 -12.69
C ALA A 178 7.52 -6.52 -12.94
N ILE A 179 8.05 -5.33 -12.66
CA ILE A 179 9.47 -5.01 -12.86
C ILE A 179 10.35 -5.74 -11.84
N MET A 180 9.99 -5.69 -10.56
CA MET A 180 10.75 -6.29 -9.46
C MET A 180 10.86 -7.80 -9.60
N ILE A 181 9.78 -8.50 -9.96
CA ILE A 181 9.82 -9.95 -10.23
C ILE A 181 10.88 -10.27 -11.30
N ARG A 182 10.98 -9.48 -12.37
CA ARG A 182 11.95 -9.69 -13.45
C ARG A 182 13.37 -9.38 -12.97
N LEU A 183 13.56 -8.28 -12.25
CA LEU A 183 14.88 -7.89 -11.73
C LEU A 183 15.44 -8.89 -10.72
N ILE A 184 14.61 -9.38 -9.80
CA ILE A 184 14.99 -10.43 -8.84
C ILE A 184 15.43 -11.69 -9.59
N ARG A 185 14.64 -12.12 -10.59
CA ARG A 185 15.00 -13.31 -11.39
C ARG A 185 16.33 -13.14 -12.11
N ILE A 186 16.58 -11.97 -12.71
CA ILE A 186 17.85 -11.67 -13.37
C ILE A 186 19.00 -11.67 -12.36
N ALA A 187 18.81 -11.06 -11.19
CA ALA A 187 19.80 -11.05 -10.13
C ALA A 187 20.13 -12.47 -9.64
N ASP A 188 19.12 -13.32 -9.45
CA ASP A 188 19.32 -14.72 -9.05
C ASP A 188 20.18 -15.49 -10.07
N TYR A 189 19.96 -15.30 -11.37
CA TYR A 189 20.79 -15.92 -12.41
C TYR A 189 22.25 -15.44 -12.35
N ILE A 190 22.47 -14.13 -12.26
CA ILE A 190 23.81 -13.53 -12.19
C ILE A 190 24.55 -14.00 -10.92
N ILE A 191 23.87 -14.02 -9.77
CA ILE A 191 24.44 -14.51 -8.51
C ILE A 191 24.80 -16.00 -8.62
N ALA A 192 23.93 -16.82 -9.21
CA ALA A 192 24.17 -18.24 -9.37
C ALA A 192 25.36 -18.54 -10.30
N GLU A 193 25.47 -17.83 -11.41
CA GLU A 193 26.59 -17.97 -12.35
C GLU A 193 27.92 -17.59 -11.69
N ALA A 194 27.97 -16.44 -11.03
CA ALA A 194 29.17 -15.98 -10.35
C ALA A 194 29.62 -16.93 -9.22
N LYS A 195 28.70 -17.65 -8.57
CA LYS A 195 29.03 -18.70 -7.59
C LYS A 195 29.61 -19.98 -8.22
N ARG A 196 29.32 -20.28 -9.49
CA ARG A 196 29.88 -21.45 -10.21
C ARG A 196 31.28 -21.21 -10.73
N MET A 197 31.68 -19.94 -10.86
CA MET A 197 33.00 -19.53 -11.34
C MET A 197 34.05 -19.41 -10.23
N VAL A 198 33.66 -19.63 -8.98
CA VAL A 198 34.50 -19.66 -7.77
C VAL A 198 34.68 -21.11 -7.34
#